data_AF-D2JWB2-F1
#
_entry.id   AF-D2JWB2-F1
#
_cell.length_a   1.000
_cell.length_b   1.000
_cell.length_c   1.000
_cell.angle_alpha   90.00
_cell.angle_beta   90.00
_cell.angle_gamma   90.00
#
_symmetry.space_group_name_H-M   'P 1'
#
loop_
_entity.id
_entity.type
_entity.pdbx_description
1 polymer ?
#
loop_
_entity_poly.entity_id
_entity_poly.type
_entity_poly.pdbx_seq_one_letter_code
_entity_poly.pdbx_strand_id
1 'polypeptide(L)'
;IGAANNLLAAMLDNHIQQGNVLGIDPRRITWKRAVDMNDRQLRNIVDGLGARTDGTPRQDGFDITVASEVMAVLCLASSITDLKERLARIVVGYTYDNKPVTAGDLKAQGAMAALLKDALKPNLVQTLEHTPAFIHGGPFANIAHGCNSVTATRMALKLGDYAITEAGFGADLGVEKFLDIKCRMAGLKPNAVVIVATVRALKHNGGVAKADLAKENLEALEKGMPNLLQHVDNITNIYHLPCVVAINRFPSDTEAELKLIEDKCHELGVNVALSEV
;
A
#
# COMPACT_ATOMS: atom_id res chain seq x y z
N ILE A 1 -1.31 15.37 0.03
CA ILE A 1 -2.16 14.34 -0.62
C ILE A 1 -3.65 14.67 -0.45
N GLY A 2 -4.18 14.71 0.77
CA GLY A 2 -5.60 15.06 1.02
C GLY A 2 -6.03 16.37 0.34
N ALA A 3 -5.18 17.41 0.37
CA ALA A 3 -5.44 18.68 -0.34
C ALA A 3 -5.63 18.49 -1.86
N ALA A 4 -4.78 17.69 -2.52
CA ALA A 4 -4.91 17.43 -3.96
C ALA A 4 -6.15 16.57 -4.28
N ASN A 5 -6.47 15.60 -3.42
CA ASN A 5 -7.69 14.79 -3.55
C ASN A 5 -8.95 15.66 -3.47
N ASN A 6 -9.02 16.53 -2.47
CA ASN A 6 -10.19 17.36 -2.21
C ASN A 6 -10.28 18.55 -3.17
N LEU A 7 -9.15 19.02 -3.73
CA LEU A 7 -9.16 19.94 -4.87
C LEU A 7 -9.87 19.31 -6.07
N LEU A 8 -9.55 18.06 -6.41
CA LEU A 8 -10.20 17.36 -7.53
C LEU A 8 -11.71 17.20 -7.30
N ALA A 9 -12.11 16.81 -6.08
CA ALA A 9 -13.53 16.73 -5.71
C ALA A 9 -14.23 18.11 -5.85
N ALA A 10 -13.61 19.17 -5.35
CA ALA A 10 -14.16 20.53 -5.46
C ALA A 10 -14.25 21.02 -6.91
N MET A 11 -13.25 20.75 -7.74
CA MET A 11 -13.26 21.09 -9.17
C MET A 11 -14.35 20.33 -9.93
N LEU A 12 -14.59 19.06 -9.57
CA LEU A 12 -15.63 18.22 -10.15
C LEU A 12 -17.02 18.82 -9.87
N ASP A 13 -17.34 19.06 -8.60
CA ASP A 13 -18.66 19.59 -8.22
C ASP A 13 -18.85 21.02 -8.77
N ASN A 14 -17.79 21.85 -8.77
CA ASN A 14 -17.82 23.17 -9.40
C ASN A 14 -18.06 23.08 -10.91
N HIS A 15 -17.45 22.13 -11.63
CA HIS A 15 -17.71 21.96 -13.06
C HIS A 15 -19.18 21.64 -13.34
N ILE A 16 -19.80 20.80 -12.51
CA ILE A 16 -21.23 20.48 -12.59
C ILE A 16 -22.05 21.75 -12.36
N GLN A 17 -21.74 22.50 -11.30
CA GLN A 17 -22.43 23.74 -10.93
C GLN A 17 -22.35 24.82 -12.03
N GLN A 18 -21.20 24.94 -12.71
CA GLN A 18 -20.95 25.98 -13.73
C GLN A 18 -21.46 25.63 -15.12
N GLY A 19 -22.27 24.57 -15.26
CA GLY A 19 -22.96 24.23 -16.50
C GLY A 19 -22.71 22.81 -17.01
N ASN A 20 -21.88 22.02 -16.33
CA ASN A 20 -21.68 20.59 -16.58
C ASN A 20 -21.44 20.25 -18.07
N VAL A 21 -20.58 21.00 -18.77
CA VAL A 21 -20.37 20.84 -20.22
C VAL A 21 -19.81 19.46 -20.62
N LEU A 22 -19.29 18.70 -19.65
CA LEU A 22 -18.83 17.32 -19.84
C LEU A 22 -19.97 16.29 -19.71
N GLY A 23 -21.17 16.70 -19.29
CA GLY A 23 -22.33 15.83 -19.13
C GLY A 23 -22.15 14.78 -18.03
N ILE A 24 -21.45 15.11 -16.94
CA ILE A 24 -21.20 14.22 -15.79
C ILE A 24 -22.54 13.88 -15.13
N ASP A 25 -22.81 12.59 -14.91
CA ASP A 25 -23.96 12.17 -14.09
C ASP A 25 -23.56 12.18 -12.61
N PRO A 26 -24.15 13.05 -11.75
CA PRO A 26 -23.80 13.14 -10.34
C PRO A 26 -23.98 11.82 -9.56
N ARG A 27 -24.80 10.89 -10.08
CA ARG A 27 -25.05 9.58 -9.47
C ARG A 27 -23.97 8.56 -9.81
N ARG A 28 -23.07 8.88 -10.75
CA ARG A 28 -22.03 8.00 -11.28
C ARG A 28 -20.63 8.57 -11.06
N ILE A 29 -20.50 9.48 -10.11
CA ILE A 29 -19.21 9.93 -9.59
C ILE A 29 -18.63 8.80 -8.75
N THR A 30 -17.41 8.36 -9.09
CA THR A 30 -16.65 7.36 -8.33
C THR A 30 -15.61 8.00 -7.42
N TRP A 31 -15.24 9.25 -7.71
CA TRP A 31 -14.29 10.00 -6.89
C TRP A 31 -14.90 10.43 -5.55
N LYS A 32 -14.25 10.03 -4.46
CA LYS A 32 -14.64 10.40 -3.10
C LYS A 32 -13.74 11.48 -2.53
N ARG A 33 -14.23 12.16 -1.49
CA ARG A 33 -13.41 13.06 -0.67
C ARG A 33 -12.51 12.26 0.28
N ALA A 34 -11.55 12.93 0.91
CA ALA A 34 -10.60 12.27 1.80
C ALA A 34 -10.27 13.11 3.04
N VAL A 35 -10.09 12.43 4.17
CA VAL A 35 -9.62 13.02 5.43
C VAL A 35 -8.75 12.01 6.18
N ASP A 36 -7.67 12.46 6.81
CA ASP A 36 -6.81 11.56 7.59
C ASP A 36 -7.26 11.46 9.05
N MET A 37 -8.47 10.93 9.24
CA MET A 37 -9.10 10.72 10.54
C MET A 37 -9.95 9.45 10.49
N ASN A 38 -10.02 8.74 11.62
CA ASN A 38 -10.90 7.58 11.78
C ASN A 38 -12.35 8.04 12.03
N ASP A 39 -12.95 8.72 11.07
CA ASP A 39 -14.30 9.27 11.18
C ASP A 39 -15.33 8.43 10.42
N ARG A 40 -16.08 7.60 11.16
CA ARG A 40 -17.14 6.75 10.58
C ARG A 40 -18.34 7.55 10.07
N GLN A 41 -18.54 8.78 10.55
CA GLN A 41 -19.72 9.60 10.24
C GLN A 41 -19.73 10.05 8.79
N LEU A 42 -18.54 10.18 8.18
CA LEU A 42 -18.37 10.67 6.80
C LEU A 42 -18.40 9.57 5.74
N ARG A 43 -18.63 8.31 6.11
CA ARG A 43 -18.62 7.17 5.15
C ARG A 43 -19.69 7.30 4.06
N ASN A 44 -20.88 7.78 4.42
CA ASN A 44 -21.99 8.00 3.52
C ASN A 44 -22.64 9.34 3.87
N ILE A 45 -22.62 10.28 2.95
CA ILE A 45 -23.19 11.61 3.12
C ILE A 45 -24.04 12.00 1.91
N VAL A 46 -24.85 13.04 2.08
CA VAL A 46 -25.42 13.81 0.97
C VAL A 46 -24.87 15.22 1.10
N ASP A 47 -24.24 15.72 0.04
CA ASP A 47 -23.65 17.05 -0.03
C ASP A 47 -24.34 17.90 -1.10
N GLY A 48 -23.88 19.14 -1.30
CA GLY A 48 -24.49 20.08 -2.25
C GLY A 48 -25.92 20.48 -1.90
N LEU A 49 -26.31 20.35 -0.62
CA LEU A 49 -27.59 20.80 -0.09
C LEU A 49 -27.59 22.33 0.12
N GLY A 50 -28.76 22.92 0.34
CA GLY A 50 -28.91 24.35 0.58
C GLY A 50 -29.58 25.08 -0.58
N ALA A 51 -29.14 26.31 -0.83
CA ALA A 51 -29.61 27.11 -1.96
C ALA A 51 -29.06 26.57 -3.28
N ARG A 52 -29.68 26.96 -4.41
CA ARG A 52 -29.21 26.60 -5.76
C ARG A 52 -27.74 27.02 -6.02
N THR A 53 -27.28 28.06 -5.34
CA THR A 53 -25.89 28.56 -5.43
C THR A 53 -24.87 27.71 -4.67
N ASP A 54 -25.32 26.85 -3.76
CA ASP A 54 -24.46 26.11 -2.84
C ASP A 54 -23.98 24.78 -3.45
N GLY A 55 -24.66 24.27 -4.49
CA GLY A 55 -24.23 23.13 -5.27
C GLY A 55 -25.36 22.33 -5.91
N THR A 56 -25.01 21.12 -6.36
CA THR A 56 -25.94 20.12 -6.89
C THR A 56 -26.01 18.95 -5.92
N PRO A 57 -27.19 18.63 -5.33
CA PRO A 57 -27.31 17.53 -4.39
C PRO A 57 -26.89 16.18 -4.97
N ARG A 58 -26.03 15.44 -4.27
CA ARG A 58 -25.65 14.06 -4.62
C ARG A 58 -25.25 13.23 -3.40
N GLN A 59 -25.18 11.92 -3.59
CA GLN A 59 -24.56 11.03 -2.60
C GLN A 59 -23.04 11.11 -2.74
N ASP A 60 -22.34 11.09 -1.60
CA ASP A 60 -20.89 11.10 -1.53
C ASP A 60 -20.38 10.35 -0.29
N GLY A 61 -19.07 10.31 -0.12
CA GLY A 61 -18.43 9.84 1.11
C GLY A 61 -16.97 10.25 1.19
N PHE A 62 -16.39 10.04 2.36
CA PHE A 62 -14.98 10.21 2.61
C PHE A 62 -14.30 8.86 2.80
N ASP A 63 -13.11 8.72 2.22
CA ASP A 63 -12.17 7.68 2.59
C ASP A 63 -11.03 8.26 3.45
N ILE A 64 -10.32 7.40 4.17
CA ILE A 64 -9.09 7.82 4.86
C ILE A 64 -8.03 8.22 3.81
N THR A 65 -7.24 9.27 4.04
CA THR A 65 -6.36 9.86 3.01
C THR A 65 -5.42 8.86 2.33
N VAL A 66 -4.92 7.85 3.07
CA VAL A 66 -4.04 6.79 2.54
C VAL A 66 -4.73 5.83 1.54
N ALA A 67 -6.06 5.81 1.51
CA ALA A 67 -6.86 5.04 0.57
C ALA A 67 -7.08 5.75 -0.77
N SER A 68 -6.78 7.05 -0.85
CA SER A 68 -6.93 7.85 -2.08
C SER A 68 -6.05 7.30 -3.21
N GLU A 69 -6.58 7.28 -4.44
CA GLU A 69 -5.77 6.97 -5.63
C GLU A 69 -4.61 7.96 -5.81
N VAL A 70 -4.72 9.19 -5.29
CA VAL A 70 -3.60 10.15 -5.27
C VAL A 70 -2.40 9.61 -4.48
N MET A 71 -2.63 8.85 -3.38
CA MET A 71 -1.56 8.19 -2.63
C MET A 71 -0.88 7.12 -3.49
N ALA A 72 -1.67 6.27 -4.16
CA ALA A 72 -1.13 5.23 -5.03
C ALA A 72 -0.34 5.82 -6.21
N VAL A 73 -0.86 6.89 -6.83
CA VAL A 73 -0.19 7.62 -7.91
C VAL A 73 1.11 8.25 -7.43
N LEU A 74 1.13 8.90 -6.26
CA LEU A 74 2.36 9.45 -5.68
C LEU A 74 3.41 8.36 -5.41
N CYS A 75 2.98 7.20 -4.93
CA CYS A 75 3.89 6.10 -4.63
C CYS A 75 4.45 5.44 -5.90
N LEU A 76 3.74 5.48 -7.03
CA LEU A 76 4.19 4.88 -8.29
C LEU A 76 4.85 5.87 -9.26
N ALA A 77 4.77 7.17 -9.00
CA ALA A 77 5.37 8.20 -9.83
C ALA A 77 6.90 8.17 -9.76
N SER A 78 7.54 8.30 -10.91
CA SER A 78 9.00 8.36 -11.06
C SER A 78 9.57 9.77 -11.18
N SER A 79 8.71 10.76 -11.43
CA SER A 79 9.05 12.18 -11.56
C SER A 79 7.80 13.05 -11.40
N ILE A 80 7.96 14.37 -11.31
CA ILE A 80 6.82 15.31 -11.29
C ILE A 80 6.01 15.28 -12.60
N THR A 81 6.67 15.01 -13.72
CA THR A 81 6.01 14.86 -15.04
C THR A 81 5.15 13.61 -15.06
N ASP A 82 5.71 12.47 -14.67
CA ASP A 82 4.99 11.19 -14.56
C ASP A 82 3.85 11.27 -13.53
N LEU A 83 4.06 11.96 -12.40
CA LEU A 83 3.01 12.25 -11.43
C LEU A 83 1.83 12.97 -12.10
N LYS A 84 2.11 14.08 -12.79
CA LYS A 84 1.08 14.89 -13.45
C LYS A 84 0.33 14.11 -14.53
N GLU A 85 1.02 13.28 -15.31
CA GLU A 85 0.40 12.42 -16.32
C GLU A 85 -0.49 11.34 -15.71
N ARG A 86 -0.05 10.71 -14.61
CA ARG A 86 -0.86 9.73 -13.86
C ARG A 86 -2.11 10.37 -13.27
N LEU A 87 -1.97 11.54 -12.65
CA LEU A 87 -3.10 12.29 -12.10
C LEU A 87 -4.11 12.62 -13.19
N ALA A 88 -3.68 13.00 -14.39
CA ALA A 88 -4.58 13.31 -15.50
C ALA A 88 -5.43 12.11 -15.95
N ARG A 89 -4.94 10.87 -15.78
CA ARG A 89 -5.64 9.63 -16.18
C ARG A 89 -6.66 9.12 -15.16
N ILE A 90 -6.70 9.70 -13.96
CA ILE A 90 -7.67 9.31 -12.92
C ILE A 90 -9.09 9.50 -13.46
N VAL A 91 -9.89 8.43 -13.44
CA VAL A 91 -11.31 8.47 -13.78
C VAL A 91 -12.09 8.91 -12.55
N VAL A 92 -12.82 10.01 -12.66
CA VAL A 92 -13.56 10.60 -11.53
C VAL A 92 -15.05 10.23 -11.52
N GLY A 93 -15.57 9.76 -12.65
CA GLY A 93 -16.95 9.37 -12.81
C GLY A 93 -17.29 9.15 -14.27
N TYR A 94 -18.59 9.10 -14.55
CA TYR A 94 -19.11 8.81 -15.89
C TYR A 94 -20.15 9.83 -16.32
N THR A 95 -20.26 10.04 -17.62
CA THR A 95 -21.34 10.83 -18.22
C THR A 95 -22.68 10.08 -18.18
N TYR A 96 -23.78 10.79 -18.49
CA TYR A 96 -25.09 10.16 -18.70
C TYR A 96 -25.06 9.06 -19.78
N ASP A 97 -24.22 9.20 -20.80
CA ASP A 97 -24.00 8.21 -21.87
C ASP A 97 -22.96 7.14 -21.52
N ASN A 98 -22.56 7.01 -20.25
CA ASN A 98 -21.60 6.02 -19.76
C ASN A 98 -20.16 6.19 -20.32
N LYS A 99 -19.74 7.40 -20.68
CA LYS A 99 -18.34 7.68 -21.05
C LYS A 99 -17.53 8.08 -19.81
N PRO A 100 -16.29 7.58 -19.64
CA PRO A 100 -15.45 7.97 -18.49
C PRO A 100 -15.07 9.44 -18.58
N VAL A 101 -15.03 10.12 -17.44
CA VAL A 101 -14.53 11.49 -17.29
C VAL A 101 -13.32 11.47 -16.39
N THR A 102 -12.25 12.14 -16.81
CA THR A 102 -10.96 12.13 -16.13
C THR A 102 -10.66 13.45 -15.41
N ALA A 103 -9.71 13.41 -14.48
CA ALA A 103 -9.15 14.64 -13.90
C ALA A 103 -8.47 15.54 -14.96
N GLY A 104 -7.97 14.94 -16.05
CA GLY A 104 -7.46 15.65 -17.22
C GLY A 104 -8.53 16.47 -17.94
N ASP A 105 -9.74 15.93 -18.10
CA ASP A 105 -10.87 16.64 -18.71
C ASP A 105 -11.31 17.85 -17.88
N LEU A 106 -11.18 17.73 -16.55
CA LEU A 106 -11.40 18.82 -15.59
C LEU A 106 -10.21 19.78 -15.47
N LYS A 107 -9.10 19.52 -16.19
CA LYS A 107 -7.85 20.29 -16.14
C LYS A 107 -7.24 20.41 -14.73
N ALA A 108 -7.47 19.43 -13.86
CA ALA A 108 -7.07 19.47 -12.46
C ALA A 108 -5.61 19.05 -12.20
N GLN A 109 -5.03 18.24 -13.09
CA GLN A 109 -3.74 17.58 -12.90
C GLN A 109 -2.57 18.52 -12.61
N GLY A 110 -2.56 19.72 -13.20
CA GLY A 110 -1.50 20.69 -12.99
C GLY A 110 -1.52 21.27 -11.57
N ALA A 111 -2.70 21.66 -11.10
CA ALA A 111 -2.89 22.20 -9.76
C ALA A 111 -2.67 21.13 -8.68
N MET A 112 -3.14 19.90 -8.93
CA MET A 112 -2.86 18.76 -8.05
C MET A 112 -1.36 18.46 -7.95
N ALA A 113 -0.64 18.44 -9.10
CA ALA A 113 0.80 18.24 -9.09
C ALA A 113 1.54 19.38 -8.36
N ALA A 114 1.07 20.63 -8.47
CA ALA A 114 1.63 21.75 -7.72
C ALA A 114 1.50 21.55 -6.20
N LEU A 115 0.33 21.12 -5.71
CA LEU A 115 0.12 20.78 -4.30
C LEU A 115 0.97 19.61 -3.80
N LEU A 116 1.47 18.77 -4.70
CA LEU A 116 2.28 17.60 -4.39
C LEU A 116 3.77 17.80 -4.67
N LYS A 117 4.19 18.96 -5.18
CA LYS A 117 5.56 19.22 -5.64
C LYS A 117 6.61 18.88 -4.57
N ASP A 118 6.44 19.40 -3.36
CA ASP A 118 7.38 19.14 -2.27
C ASP A 118 7.10 17.80 -1.60
N ALA A 119 5.83 17.37 -1.55
CA ALA A 119 5.42 16.07 -1.02
C ALA A 119 5.91 14.88 -1.85
N LEU A 120 6.45 15.09 -3.06
CA LEU A 120 7.06 14.05 -3.89
C LEU A 120 8.51 13.75 -3.49
N LYS A 121 9.14 14.60 -2.66
CA LYS A 121 10.52 14.46 -2.20
C LYS A 121 10.57 13.46 -1.02
N PRO A 122 11.36 12.37 -1.11
CA PRO A 122 11.54 11.44 0.01
C PRO A 122 12.06 12.13 1.28
N ASN A 123 11.49 11.76 2.44
CA ASN A 123 11.93 12.30 3.73
C ASN A 123 13.05 11.43 4.29
N LEU A 124 14.22 12.02 4.51
CA LEU A 124 15.34 11.36 5.17
C LEU A 124 15.21 11.48 6.69
N VAL A 125 15.31 10.35 7.36
CA VAL A 125 15.41 10.21 8.81
C VAL A 125 16.52 9.19 9.13
N GLN A 126 16.63 8.78 10.39
CA GLN A 126 17.61 7.79 10.84
C GLN A 126 17.01 6.82 11.85
N THR A 127 17.57 5.61 11.93
CA THR A 127 17.28 4.64 12.99
C THR A 127 17.93 5.04 14.32
N LEU A 128 17.69 4.28 15.40
CA LEU A 128 18.36 4.48 16.69
C LEU A 128 19.89 4.38 16.60
N GLU A 129 20.39 3.57 15.67
CA GLU A 129 21.82 3.37 15.41
C GLU A 129 22.34 4.25 14.26
N HIS A 130 21.60 5.30 13.93
CA HIS A 130 21.98 6.30 12.93
C HIS A 130 22.04 5.80 11.47
N THR A 131 21.46 4.62 11.17
CA THR A 131 21.31 4.16 9.78
C THR A 131 20.33 5.07 9.03
N PRO A 132 20.70 5.61 7.85
CA PRO A 132 19.81 6.44 7.04
C PRO A 132 18.54 5.67 6.62
N ALA A 133 17.37 6.29 6.77
CA ALA A 133 16.10 5.69 6.38
C ALA A 133 15.20 6.69 5.65
N PHE A 134 14.56 6.24 4.56
CA PHE A 134 13.55 7.04 3.86
C PHE A 134 12.14 6.63 4.27
N ILE A 135 11.35 7.59 4.75
CA ILE A 135 9.92 7.39 5.03
C ILE A 135 9.11 8.21 4.01
N HIS A 136 8.49 7.54 3.04
CA HIS A 136 7.80 8.23 1.96
C HIS A 136 6.72 7.39 1.27
N GLY A 137 5.50 7.90 1.28
CA GLY A 137 4.33 7.20 0.77
C GLY A 137 3.77 6.17 1.77
N GLY A 138 2.54 5.74 1.53
CA GLY A 138 1.86 4.76 2.38
C GLY A 138 0.47 4.42 1.85
N PRO A 139 0.36 3.79 0.66
CA PRO A 139 -0.91 3.33 0.15
C PRO A 139 -1.35 2.07 0.90
N PHE A 140 -2.66 1.82 0.93
CA PHE A 140 -3.18 0.54 1.40
C PHE A 140 -2.65 -0.64 0.57
N ALA A 141 -2.55 -1.81 1.19
CA ALA A 141 -2.09 -3.05 0.56
C ALA A 141 -3.24 -3.95 0.07
N ASN A 142 -4.51 -3.57 0.29
CA ASN A 142 -5.68 -4.27 -0.23
C ASN A 142 -6.16 -3.66 -1.57
N ILE A 143 -6.62 -2.40 -1.54
CA ILE A 143 -7.12 -1.66 -2.72
C ILE A 143 -6.00 -1.02 -3.55
N ALA A 144 -4.77 -1.03 -3.03
CA ALA A 144 -3.57 -0.56 -3.72
C ALA A 144 -2.40 -1.52 -3.44
N HIS A 145 -1.18 -1.10 -3.78
CA HIS A 145 0.00 -1.97 -3.83
C HIS A 145 0.81 -2.04 -2.53
N GLY A 146 0.45 -1.28 -1.48
CA GLY A 146 1.03 -1.49 -0.15
C GLY A 146 2.52 -1.22 0.02
N CYS A 147 3.15 -0.42 -0.85
CA CYS A 147 4.59 -0.15 -0.79
C CYS A 147 4.88 1.34 -0.58
N ASN A 148 6.06 1.65 -0.03
CA ASN A 148 6.61 3.00 -0.08
C ASN A 148 6.87 3.44 -1.54
N SER A 149 7.15 4.73 -1.73
CA SER A 149 7.26 5.29 -3.08
C SER A 149 8.44 4.72 -3.91
N VAL A 150 8.25 4.67 -5.23
CA VAL A 150 9.29 4.39 -6.22
C VAL A 150 10.46 5.36 -6.11
N THR A 151 10.20 6.64 -5.90
CA THR A 151 11.25 7.67 -5.74
C THR A 151 12.17 7.37 -4.57
N ALA A 152 11.61 7.00 -3.41
CA ALA A 152 12.42 6.65 -2.23
C ALA A 152 13.23 5.37 -2.44
N THR A 153 12.63 4.30 -2.99
CA THR A 153 13.35 3.06 -3.28
C THR A 153 14.49 3.29 -4.28
N ARG A 154 14.26 4.05 -5.35
CA ARG A 154 15.30 4.39 -6.33
C ARG A 154 16.42 5.23 -5.71
N MET A 155 16.07 6.18 -4.84
CA MET A 155 17.05 6.99 -4.14
C MET A 155 17.92 6.15 -3.21
N ALA A 156 17.33 5.24 -2.43
CA ALA A 156 18.06 4.29 -1.60
C ALA A 156 19.03 3.43 -2.43
N LEU A 157 18.57 2.86 -3.54
CA LEU A 157 19.40 2.06 -4.46
C LEU A 157 20.55 2.85 -5.12
N LYS A 158 20.47 4.18 -5.16
CA LYS A 158 21.52 5.03 -5.73
C LYS A 158 22.52 5.54 -4.70
N LEU A 159 22.14 5.56 -3.42
CA LEU A 159 22.94 6.14 -2.34
C LEU A 159 23.56 5.09 -1.41
N GLY A 160 22.99 3.89 -1.33
CA GLY A 160 23.50 2.78 -0.52
C GLY A 160 23.86 1.56 -1.36
N ASP A 161 24.73 0.71 -0.81
CA ASP A 161 25.09 -0.58 -1.41
C ASP A 161 23.93 -1.58 -1.33
N TYR A 162 23.10 -1.46 -0.28
CA TYR A 162 21.89 -2.24 -0.06
C TYR A 162 20.71 -1.31 0.23
N ALA A 163 19.57 -1.58 -0.40
CA ALA A 163 18.31 -0.89 -0.14
C ALA A 163 17.28 -1.89 0.38
N ILE A 164 17.03 -1.86 1.69
CA ILE A 164 16.01 -2.69 2.34
C ILE A 164 14.67 -1.94 2.27
N THR A 165 13.63 -2.63 1.80
CA THR A 165 12.26 -2.10 1.70
C THR A 165 11.27 -3.20 2.04
N GLU A 166 10.06 -2.81 2.39
CA GLU A 166 8.98 -3.73 2.74
C GLU A 166 7.71 -3.47 1.92
N ALA A 167 6.75 -4.40 2.02
CA ALA A 167 5.40 -4.27 1.50
C ALA A 167 4.40 -4.74 2.58
N GLY A 168 3.24 -4.10 2.64
CA GLY A 168 2.24 -4.37 3.68
C GLY A 168 1.51 -5.71 3.53
N PHE A 169 1.02 -6.25 4.65
CA PHE A 169 0.43 -7.60 4.77
C PHE A 169 1.43 -8.74 4.50
N GLY A 170 0.94 -9.94 4.19
CA GLY A 170 1.75 -11.11 3.87
C GLY A 170 2.28 -11.08 2.43
N ALA A 171 3.11 -12.07 2.09
CA ALA A 171 3.71 -12.16 0.76
C ALA A 171 2.68 -12.45 -0.36
N ASP A 172 1.52 -13.00 0.01
CA ASP A 172 0.36 -13.21 -0.86
C ASP A 172 -0.30 -11.91 -1.36
N LEU A 173 -0.12 -10.79 -0.65
CA LEU A 173 -0.65 -9.48 -1.03
C LEU A 173 0.45 -8.47 -1.28
N GLY A 174 1.27 -8.18 -0.28
CA GLY A 174 2.27 -7.13 -0.33
C GLY A 174 3.37 -7.44 -1.34
N VAL A 175 3.98 -8.63 -1.20
CA VAL A 175 5.12 -9.02 -2.05
C VAL A 175 4.67 -9.29 -3.48
N GLU A 176 3.53 -9.96 -3.70
CA GLU A 176 2.93 -10.09 -5.04
C GLU A 176 2.80 -8.72 -5.71
N LYS A 177 2.13 -7.76 -5.07
CA LYS A 177 1.95 -6.41 -5.65
C LYS A 177 3.25 -5.64 -5.78
N PHE A 178 4.21 -5.86 -4.89
CA PHE A 178 5.55 -5.29 -5.02
C PHE A 178 6.24 -5.79 -6.29
N LEU A 179 6.18 -7.09 -6.58
CA LEU A 179 6.80 -7.71 -7.74
C LEU A 179 6.01 -7.41 -9.04
N ASP A 180 4.71 -7.66 -9.03
CA ASP A 180 3.88 -7.59 -10.23
C ASP A 180 3.42 -6.17 -10.57
N ILE A 181 3.37 -5.24 -9.62
CA ILE A 181 3.00 -3.84 -9.88
C ILE A 181 4.23 -2.94 -9.79
N LYS A 182 4.83 -2.80 -8.59
CA LYS A 182 5.88 -1.81 -8.36
C LYS A 182 7.15 -2.12 -9.16
N CYS A 183 7.65 -3.36 -9.14
CA CYS A 183 8.87 -3.74 -9.86
C CYS A 183 8.67 -3.65 -11.37
N ARG A 184 7.55 -4.15 -11.90
CA ARG A 184 7.19 -4.00 -13.32
C ARG A 184 7.12 -2.53 -13.76
N MET A 185 6.46 -1.66 -13.00
CA MET A 185 6.34 -0.24 -13.36
C MET A 185 7.64 0.55 -13.19
N ALA A 186 8.44 0.21 -12.19
CA ALA A 186 9.66 0.96 -11.86
C ALA A 186 10.95 0.34 -12.42
N GLY A 187 10.87 -0.82 -13.09
CA GLY A 187 12.03 -1.56 -13.58
C GLY A 187 12.97 -2.03 -12.46
N LEU A 188 12.41 -2.31 -11.27
CA LEU A 188 13.19 -2.80 -10.13
C LEU A 188 13.35 -4.32 -10.21
N LYS A 189 14.49 -4.83 -9.75
CA LYS A 189 14.79 -6.26 -9.70
C LYS A 189 15.31 -6.59 -8.29
N PRO A 190 14.49 -7.20 -7.43
CA PRO A 190 14.92 -7.58 -6.08
C PRO A 190 16.03 -8.62 -6.16
N ASN A 191 17.04 -8.49 -5.29
CA ASN A 191 18.16 -9.43 -5.23
C ASN A 191 17.95 -10.55 -4.21
N ALA A 192 17.10 -10.31 -3.20
CA ALA A 192 16.72 -11.27 -2.18
C ALA A 192 15.38 -10.84 -1.56
N VAL A 193 14.68 -11.79 -0.97
CA VAL A 193 13.45 -11.58 -0.19
C VAL A 193 13.65 -12.18 1.20
N VAL A 194 13.27 -11.41 2.23
CA VAL A 194 13.23 -11.89 3.60
C VAL A 194 11.77 -12.11 3.99
N ILE A 195 11.41 -13.35 4.33
CA ILE A 195 10.08 -13.68 4.88
C ILE A 195 10.20 -13.70 6.40
N VAL A 196 9.50 -12.77 7.06
CA VAL A 196 9.49 -12.69 8.52
C VAL A 196 8.43 -13.64 9.08
N ALA A 197 8.80 -14.44 10.07
CA ALA A 197 7.91 -15.34 10.78
C ALA A 197 8.12 -15.26 12.30
N THR A 198 7.15 -15.77 13.05
CA THR A 198 7.24 -15.94 14.51
C THR A 198 6.62 -17.27 14.90
N VAL A 199 7.17 -17.92 15.92
CA VAL A 199 6.61 -19.17 16.48
C VAL A 199 5.13 -19.00 16.84
N ARG A 200 4.80 -17.87 17.47
CA ARG A 200 3.42 -17.54 17.88
C ARG A 200 2.47 -17.39 16.70
N ALA A 201 2.87 -16.73 15.61
CA ALA A 201 2.02 -16.59 14.42
C ALA A 201 1.76 -17.95 13.76
N LEU A 202 2.77 -18.82 13.70
CA LEU A 202 2.61 -20.15 13.12
C LEU A 202 1.73 -21.03 14.00
N LYS A 203 1.91 -21.04 15.33
CA LYS A 203 0.95 -21.71 16.23
C LYS A 203 -0.48 -21.20 16.07
N HIS A 204 -0.66 -19.90 15.82
CA HIS A 204 -1.98 -19.34 15.55
C HIS A 204 -2.58 -19.87 14.25
N ASN A 205 -1.80 -19.94 13.17
CA ASN A 205 -2.20 -20.59 11.92
C ASN A 205 -2.54 -22.07 12.11
N GLY A 206 -1.89 -22.74 13.08
CA GLY A 206 -2.21 -24.10 13.52
C GLY A 206 -3.44 -24.24 14.40
N GLY A 207 -4.17 -23.14 14.68
CA GLY A 207 -5.44 -23.14 15.41
C GLY A 207 -5.35 -22.74 16.89
N VAL A 208 -4.18 -22.33 17.40
CA VAL A 208 -4.06 -21.88 18.79
C VAL A 208 -4.69 -20.50 18.96
N ALA A 209 -5.57 -20.35 19.95
CA ALA A 209 -6.18 -19.08 20.28
C ALA A 209 -5.12 -18.06 20.74
N LYS A 210 -5.36 -16.77 20.45
CA LYS A 210 -4.41 -15.69 20.76
C LYS A 210 -3.95 -15.65 22.24
N ALA A 211 -4.82 -16.05 23.16
CA ALA A 211 -4.55 -16.09 24.59
C ALA A 211 -3.58 -17.20 25.03
N ASP A 212 -3.42 -18.26 24.23
CA ASP A 212 -2.64 -19.46 24.59
C ASP A 212 -1.29 -19.58 23.85
N LEU A 213 -0.91 -18.57 23.07
CA LEU A 213 0.29 -18.60 22.21
C LEU A 213 1.63 -18.66 22.96
N ALA A 214 1.65 -18.38 24.26
CA ALA A 214 2.88 -18.37 25.07
C ALA A 214 3.33 -19.78 25.52
N LYS A 215 2.45 -20.79 25.44
CA LYS A 215 2.79 -22.17 25.80
C LYS A 215 3.45 -22.86 24.61
N GLU A 216 4.46 -23.68 24.86
CA GLU A 216 5.04 -24.54 23.83
C GLU A 216 3.95 -25.43 23.21
N ASN A 217 3.92 -25.52 21.88
CA ASN A 217 3.02 -26.44 21.18
C ASN A 217 3.56 -26.80 19.79
N LEU A 218 4.41 -27.83 19.73
CA LEU A 218 5.02 -28.31 18.48
C LEU A 218 3.97 -28.85 17.48
N GLU A 219 2.89 -29.49 17.96
CA GLU A 219 1.85 -30.02 17.08
C GLU A 219 1.11 -28.89 16.35
N ALA A 220 0.72 -27.84 17.07
CA ALA A 220 0.10 -26.67 16.45
C ALA A 220 1.09 -25.92 15.56
N LEU A 221 2.36 -25.81 15.97
CA LEU A 221 3.39 -25.19 15.15
C LEU A 221 3.52 -25.93 13.81
N GLU A 222 3.62 -27.25 13.83
CA GLU A 222 3.69 -28.08 12.62
C GLU A 222 2.43 -27.92 11.75
N LYS A 223 1.23 -27.85 12.34
CA LYS A 223 -0.02 -27.58 11.61
C LYS A 223 -0.06 -26.18 10.97
N GLY A 224 0.65 -25.21 11.54
CA GLY A 224 0.73 -23.84 11.04
C GLY A 224 1.85 -23.57 10.05
N MET A 225 2.88 -24.43 10.00
CA MET A 225 4.00 -24.34 9.06
C MET A 225 3.58 -24.20 7.59
N PRO A 226 2.51 -24.86 7.08
CA PRO A 226 2.11 -24.72 5.69
C PRO A 226 1.90 -23.27 5.22
N ASN A 227 1.53 -22.35 6.12
CA ASN A 227 1.44 -20.93 5.77
C ASN A 227 2.81 -20.34 5.38
N LEU A 228 3.85 -20.53 6.20
CA LEU A 228 5.20 -20.06 5.89
C LEU A 228 5.76 -20.76 4.65
N LEU A 229 5.60 -22.08 4.56
CA LEU A 229 6.14 -22.86 3.45
C LEU A 229 5.50 -22.47 2.11
N GLN A 230 4.20 -22.13 2.09
CA GLN A 230 3.56 -21.61 0.87
C GLN A 230 4.12 -20.24 0.47
N HIS A 231 4.38 -19.34 1.42
CA HIS A 231 5.00 -18.06 1.10
C HIS A 231 6.43 -18.23 0.59
N VAL A 232 7.21 -19.14 1.17
CA VAL A 232 8.54 -19.50 0.69
C VAL A 232 8.48 -20.04 -0.75
N ASP A 233 7.60 -21.02 -1.01
CA ASP A 233 7.40 -21.63 -2.32
C ASP A 233 7.03 -20.59 -3.39
N ASN A 234 6.13 -19.65 -3.07
CA ASN A 234 5.80 -18.56 -3.98
C ASN A 234 7.05 -17.76 -4.38
N ILE A 235 7.95 -17.45 -3.44
CA ILE A 235 9.15 -16.67 -3.74
C ILE A 235 10.18 -17.49 -4.53
N THR A 236 10.45 -18.73 -4.13
CA THR A 236 11.54 -19.52 -4.71
C THR A 236 11.14 -20.21 -6.02
N ASN A 237 9.92 -20.72 -6.11
CA ASN A 237 9.47 -21.56 -7.22
C ASN A 237 8.55 -20.84 -8.21
N ILE A 238 7.88 -19.76 -7.81
CA ILE A 238 7.05 -18.95 -8.74
C ILE A 238 7.81 -17.70 -9.22
N TYR A 239 8.37 -16.93 -8.28
CA TYR A 239 9.13 -15.71 -8.64
C TYR A 239 10.62 -15.94 -8.89
N HIS A 240 11.15 -17.12 -8.54
CA HIS A 240 12.55 -17.49 -8.74
C HIS A 240 13.54 -16.49 -8.11
N LEU A 241 13.21 -16.01 -6.91
CA LEU A 241 14.05 -15.09 -6.14
C LEU A 241 14.72 -15.82 -4.96
N PRO A 242 15.96 -15.44 -4.60
CA PRO A 242 16.58 -15.89 -3.36
C PRO A 242 15.73 -15.52 -2.15
N CYS A 243 15.48 -16.49 -1.26
CA CYS A 243 14.65 -16.32 -0.08
C CYS A 243 15.45 -16.68 1.18
N VAL A 244 15.24 -15.91 2.25
CA VAL A 244 15.70 -16.21 3.61
C VAL A 244 14.52 -16.04 4.55
N VAL A 245 14.34 -16.94 5.50
CA VAL A 245 13.35 -16.80 6.57
C VAL A 245 14.02 -16.14 7.77
N ALA A 246 13.45 -15.02 8.24
CA ALA A 246 13.86 -14.39 9.49
C ALA A 246 12.84 -14.73 10.58
N ILE A 247 13.28 -15.42 11.63
CA ILE A 247 12.42 -15.72 12.79
C ILE A 247 12.65 -14.62 13.84
N ASN A 248 11.65 -13.78 14.08
CA ASN A 248 11.73 -12.82 15.18
C ASN A 248 11.48 -13.54 16.50
N ARG A 249 12.50 -13.58 17.36
CA ARG A 249 12.47 -14.31 18.63
C ARG A 249 11.57 -13.61 19.65
N PHE A 250 10.74 -14.37 20.35
CA PHE A 250 10.05 -13.91 21.56
C PHE A 250 10.57 -14.64 22.81
N PRO A 251 10.48 -14.03 24.01
CA PRO A 251 10.94 -14.66 25.25
C PRO A 251 10.26 -16.00 25.59
N SER A 252 9.07 -16.25 25.06
CA SER A 252 8.31 -17.49 25.28
C SER A 252 8.65 -18.61 24.29
N ASP A 253 9.42 -18.31 23.24
CA ASP A 253 9.70 -19.27 22.18
C ASP A 253 10.74 -20.27 22.69
N THR A 254 10.44 -21.57 22.56
CA THR A 254 11.38 -22.61 23.00
C THR A 254 12.36 -22.97 21.89
N GLU A 255 13.54 -23.47 22.27
CA GLU A 255 14.54 -23.95 21.31
C GLU A 255 13.98 -25.09 20.42
N ALA A 256 13.07 -25.91 20.95
CA ALA A 256 12.41 -26.96 20.19
C ALA A 256 11.49 -26.37 19.10
N GLU A 257 10.75 -25.31 19.40
CA GLU A 257 9.89 -24.62 18.43
C GLU A 257 10.71 -23.92 17.34
N LEU A 258 11.80 -23.23 17.72
CA LEU A 258 12.69 -22.57 16.77
C LEU A 258 13.34 -23.59 15.83
N LYS A 259 13.87 -24.68 16.39
CA LYS A 259 14.48 -25.78 15.63
C LYS A 259 13.50 -26.42 14.65
N LEU A 260 12.24 -26.61 15.04
CA LEU A 260 11.23 -27.17 14.12
C LEU A 260 11.02 -26.29 12.88
N ILE A 261 10.98 -24.96 13.05
CA ILE A 261 10.84 -24.03 11.92
C ILE A 261 12.08 -24.09 11.03
N GLU A 262 13.27 -24.09 11.64
CA GLU A 262 14.55 -24.20 10.92
C GLU A 262 14.62 -25.48 10.10
N ASP A 263 14.37 -26.65 10.71
CA ASP A 263 14.42 -27.95 10.05
C ASP A 263 13.45 -28.00 8.86
N LYS A 264 12.21 -27.53 9.02
CA LYS A 264 11.20 -27.50 7.94
C LYS A 264 11.55 -26.54 6.81
N CYS A 265 12.24 -25.43 7.08
CA CYS A 265 12.69 -24.52 6.02
C CYS A 265 13.90 -25.10 5.27
N HIS A 266 14.81 -25.79 5.98
CA HIS A 266 15.95 -26.48 5.37
C HIS A 266 15.53 -27.63 4.45
N GLU A 267 14.41 -28.30 4.72
CA GLU A 267 13.82 -29.29 3.80
C GLU A 267 13.49 -28.68 2.41
N LEU A 268 13.19 -27.37 2.35
CA LEU A 268 12.97 -26.62 1.10
C LEU A 268 14.25 -25.94 0.56
N GLY A 269 15.41 -26.16 1.19
CA GLY A 269 16.68 -25.55 0.80
C GLY A 269 16.76 -24.05 1.10
N VAL A 270 15.96 -23.53 2.04
CA VAL A 270 15.91 -22.12 2.40
C VAL A 270 16.59 -21.87 3.74
N ASN A 271 17.52 -20.93 3.76
CA ASN A 271 18.23 -20.54 4.98
C ASN A 271 17.29 -19.83 5.97
N VAL A 272 17.53 -20.08 7.26
CA VAL A 272 16.83 -19.43 8.36
C VAL A 272 17.82 -18.65 9.22
N ALA A 273 17.42 -17.46 9.64
CA ALA A 273 18.16 -16.64 10.59
C ALA A 273 17.27 -16.24 11.76
N LEU A 274 17.75 -16.43 12.98
CA LEU A 274 17.11 -15.90 14.17
C LEU A 274 17.41 -14.39 14.27
N SER A 275 16.38 -13.61 14.57
CA SER A 275 16.44 -12.15 14.63
C SER A 275 16.10 -11.67 16.05
N GLU A 276 17.03 -10.94 16.66
CA GLU A 276 16.93 -10.31 18.00
C GLU A 276 17.15 -8.78 17.91
N VAL A 277 16.84 -8.19 16.74
CA VAL A 277 16.97 -6.75 16.44
C VAL A 277 15.99 -5.86 17.19
#